data_AF-A0AAD7YFX0-F1
#
_entry.id   AF-A0AAD7YFX0-F1
#
_cell.length_a   1.000
_cell.length_b   1.000
_cell.length_c   1.000
_cell.angle_alpha   90.00
_cell.angle_beta   90.00
_cell.angle_gamma   90.00
#
_symmetry.space_group_name_H-M   'P 1'
#
loop_
_entity.id
_entity.type
_entity.pdbx_description
1 polymer ?
#
loop_
_entity_poly.entity_id
_entity_poly.type
_entity_poly.pdbx_seq_one_letter_code
_entity_poly.pdbx_strand_id
1 'polypeptide(L)'
;MSASLNRLDMQQVEYRAVIKFLTKQGKGPQAILNEMKAVYGPLCPGKTMIYKWCGAFQMGRESIEDKPRTVIHKRGRYIRERRALSPIFDDSFIDKIQNELLDAEL
;
A
#
# COMPACT_ATOMS: atom_id res chain seq x y z
N MET A 1 19.13 11.53 -17.80
CA MET A 1 19.77 11.14 -16.53
C MET A 1 19.67 9.63 -16.43
N SER A 2 20.83 8.97 -16.46
CA SER A 2 21.03 7.54 -16.66
C SER A 2 20.16 6.69 -15.72
N ALA A 3 19.41 5.76 -16.31
CA ALA A 3 18.77 4.67 -15.59
C ALA A 3 19.87 3.79 -14.98
N SER A 4 20.28 4.11 -13.76
CA SER A 4 20.95 3.15 -12.89
C SER A 4 19.92 2.05 -12.62
N LEU A 5 19.89 1.03 -13.48
CA LEU A 5 19.13 -0.20 -13.28
C LEU A 5 19.62 -0.80 -11.96
N ASN A 6 18.89 -0.55 -10.88
CA ASN A 6 19.19 -1.17 -9.61
C ASN A 6 18.99 -2.68 -9.81
N ARG A 7 19.95 -3.50 -9.38
CA ARG A 7 19.85 -4.96 -9.40
C ARG A 7 18.55 -5.50 -8.79
N LEU A 8 17.97 -4.74 -7.87
CA LEU A 8 16.68 -5.00 -7.22
C LEU A 8 15.48 -4.85 -8.17
N ASP A 9 15.52 -3.93 -9.13
CA ASP A 9 14.46 -3.74 -10.11
C ASP A 9 14.36 -4.94 -11.06
N MET A 10 15.52 -5.50 -11.45
CA MET A 10 15.57 -6.69 -12.30
C MET A 10 14.98 -7.93 -11.62
N GLN A 11 15.34 -8.21 -10.36
CA GLN A 11 14.78 -9.35 -9.61
C GLN A 11 13.25 -9.24 -9.45
N GLN A 12 12.75 -8.02 -9.23
CA GLN A 12 11.31 -7.79 -9.12
C GLN A 12 10.57 -8.10 -10.43
N VAL A 13 11.18 -7.78 -11.58
CA VAL A 13 10.65 -8.11 -12.91
C VAL A 13 10.68 -9.63 -13.14
N GLU A 14 11.76 -10.31 -12.77
CA GLU A 14 11.88 -11.77 -12.85
C GLU A 14 10.77 -12.48 -12.06
N TYR A 15 10.55 -12.09 -10.80
CA TYR A 15 9.49 -12.68 -9.98
C TYR A 15 8.11 -12.50 -10.61
N ARG A 16 7.83 -11.32 -11.18
CA ARG A 16 6.54 -11.05 -11.83
C ARG A 16 6.38 -11.85 -13.12
N ALA A 17 7.45 -12.07 -13.88
CA ALA A 17 7.43 -12.91 -15.07
C ALA A 17 7.09 -14.38 -14.71
N VAL A 18 7.72 -14.91 -13.64
CA VAL A 18 7.42 -16.26 -13.13
C VAL A 18 5.98 -16.36 -12.65
N ILE A 19 5.50 -15.38 -11.87
CA ILE A 19 4.09 -15.35 -11.43
C ILE A 19 3.16 -15.34 -12.64
N LYS A 20 3.43 -14.51 -13.67
CA LYS A 20 2.62 -14.44 -14.89
C LYS A 20 2.55 -15.79 -15.60
N PHE A 21 3.68 -16.47 -15.74
CA PHE A 21 3.76 -17.79 -16.36
C PHE A 21 2.91 -18.81 -15.60
N LEU A 22 3.07 -18.89 -14.28
CA LEU A 22 2.33 -19.84 -13.44
C LEU A 22 0.83 -19.51 -13.35
N THR A 23 0.46 -18.23 -13.35
CA THR A 23 -0.95 -17.82 -13.47
C THR A 23 -1.55 -18.27 -14.80
N LYS A 24 -0.81 -18.15 -15.92
CA LYS A 24 -1.25 -18.65 -17.23
C LYS A 24 -1.38 -20.18 -17.28
N GLN A 25 -0.60 -20.91 -16.49
CA GLN A 25 -0.78 -22.35 -16.30
C GLN A 25 -2.04 -22.71 -15.48
N GLY A 26 -2.76 -21.74 -14.94
CA GLY A 26 -3.96 -21.96 -14.13
C GLY A 26 -3.66 -22.30 -12.66
N LYS A 27 -2.42 -22.13 -12.19
CA LYS A 27 -2.08 -22.36 -10.78
C LYS A 27 -2.65 -21.26 -9.89
N GLY A 28 -3.20 -21.66 -8.73
CA GLY A 28 -3.71 -20.71 -7.74
C GLY A 28 -2.59 -19.98 -6.98
N PRO A 29 -2.87 -18.80 -6.39
CA PRO A 29 -1.86 -17.98 -5.70
C PRO A 29 -1.09 -18.71 -4.59
N GLN A 30 -1.77 -19.58 -3.85
CA GLN A 30 -1.16 -20.35 -2.76
C GLN A 30 -0.19 -21.43 -3.28
N ALA A 31 -0.53 -22.08 -4.40
CA ALA A 31 0.34 -23.05 -5.05
C ALA A 31 1.60 -22.35 -5.60
N ILE A 32 1.42 -21.18 -6.23
CA ILE A 32 2.53 -20.35 -6.72
C ILE A 32 3.45 -19.93 -5.58
N LEU A 33 2.91 -19.51 -4.43
CA LEU A 33 3.71 -19.16 -3.25
C LEU A 33 4.56 -20.34 -2.77
N ASN A 34 3.99 -21.54 -2.70
CA ASN A 34 4.72 -22.72 -2.25
C ASN A 34 5.84 -23.11 -3.23
N GLU A 35 5.56 -23.05 -4.54
CA GLU A 35 6.53 -23.35 -5.59
C GLU A 35 7.68 -22.32 -5.62
N MET A 36 7.36 -21.03 -5.54
CA MET A 36 8.38 -19.98 -5.46
C MET A 36 9.20 -20.08 -4.17
N LYS A 37 8.60 -20.45 -3.03
CA LYS A 37 9.35 -20.71 -1.80
C LYS A 37 10.29 -21.90 -1.93
N ALA A 38 9.88 -22.96 -2.63
CA ALA A 38 10.73 -24.12 -2.86
C ALA A 38 11.95 -23.79 -3.74
N VAL A 39 11.78 -22.91 -4.73
CA VAL A 39 12.85 -22.53 -5.67
C VAL A 39 13.76 -21.41 -5.13
N TYR A 40 13.16 -20.33 -4.61
CA TYR A 40 13.91 -19.13 -4.20
C TYR A 40 14.28 -19.12 -2.71
N GLY A 41 13.67 -19.96 -1.88
CA GLY A 41 13.93 -20.04 -0.45
C GLY A 41 13.84 -18.66 0.24
N PRO A 42 14.94 -18.16 0.85
CA PRO A 42 14.95 -16.87 1.54
C PRO A 42 14.80 -15.66 0.61
N LEU A 43 15.07 -15.82 -0.69
CA LEU A 43 14.90 -14.76 -1.69
C LEU A 43 13.48 -14.69 -2.25
N CYS A 44 12.58 -15.58 -1.80
CA CYS A 44 11.21 -15.64 -2.30
C CYS A 44 10.48 -14.30 -2.12
N PRO A 45 9.75 -13.82 -3.15
CA PRO A 45 8.90 -12.65 -3.00
C PRO A 45 7.84 -12.87 -1.93
N GLY A 46 7.48 -11.80 -1.22
CA GLY A 46 6.49 -11.84 -0.16
C GLY A 46 5.09 -12.23 -0.67
N LYS A 47 4.30 -12.87 0.19
CA LYS A 47 2.92 -13.32 -0.10
C LYS A 47 2.08 -12.22 -0.76
N THR A 48 2.12 -11.00 -0.25
CA THR A 48 1.35 -9.87 -0.78
C THR A 48 1.66 -9.56 -2.24
N MET A 49 2.93 -9.68 -2.66
CA MET A 49 3.35 -9.46 -4.03
C MET A 49 2.76 -10.52 -4.96
N ILE A 50 2.88 -11.80 -4.59
CA ILE A 50 2.36 -12.91 -5.39
C ILE A 50 0.85 -12.77 -5.59
N TYR A 51 0.10 -12.52 -4.53
CA TYR A 51 -1.35 -12.39 -4.61
C TYR A 51 -1.79 -11.18 -5.45
N LYS A 52 -1.13 -10.03 -5.26
CA LYS A 52 -1.40 -8.82 -6.06
C LYS A 52 -1.23 -9.09 -7.56
N TRP A 53 -0.11 -9.71 -7.94
CA TRP A 53 0.19 -9.95 -9.35
C TRP A 53 -0.62 -11.08 -9.96
N CYS A 54 -0.87 -12.17 -9.23
CA CYS A 54 -1.75 -13.24 -9.68
C CYS A 54 -3.15 -12.71 -9.99
N GLY A 55 -3.73 -11.91 -9.08
CA GLY A 55 -5.03 -11.28 -9.33
C GLY A 55 -5.00 -10.32 -10.52
N ALA A 56 -3.94 -9.50 -10.65
CA ALA A 56 -3.81 -8.60 -11.79
C ALA A 56 -3.75 -9.35 -13.14
N PHE A 57 -3.00 -10.46 -13.21
CA PHE A 57 -2.89 -11.26 -14.42
C PHE A 57 -4.17 -12.04 -14.72
N GLN A 58 -4.88 -12.53 -13.70
CA GLN A 58 -6.21 -13.13 -13.86
C GLN A 58 -7.23 -12.12 -14.41
N MET A 59 -7.12 -10.84 -14.03
CA MET A 59 -7.93 -9.74 -14.57
C MET A 59 -7.52 -9.30 -15.99
N GLY A 60 -6.58 -9.99 -16.64
CA GLY A 60 -6.16 -9.69 -18.01
C GLY A 60 -5.04 -8.66 -18.15
N ARG A 61 -4.35 -8.29 -17.06
CA ARG A 61 -3.13 -7.47 -17.18
C ARG A 61 -2.05 -8.24 -17.92
N GLU A 62 -1.39 -7.59 -18.88
CA GLU A 62 -0.24 -8.20 -19.58
C GLU A 62 1.11 -7.60 -19.20
N SER A 63 1.14 -6.34 -18.74
CA SER A 63 2.38 -5.66 -18.37
C SER A 63 2.96 -6.18 -17.05
N ILE A 64 4.27 -6.46 -17.07
CA ILE A 64 5.09 -6.96 -15.94
C ILE A 64 5.67 -5.77 -15.13
N GLU A 65 5.83 -4.63 -15.77
CA GLU A 65 6.37 -3.43 -15.13
C GLU A 65 5.34 -2.79 -14.20
N ASP A 66 5.82 -2.13 -13.14
CA ASP A 66 4.92 -1.33 -12.31
C ASP A 66 4.66 0.00 -13.00
N LYS A 67 3.47 0.56 -12.80
CA LYS A 67 3.23 1.93 -13.27
C LYS A 67 4.16 2.86 -12.49
N PRO A 68 4.70 3.93 -13.11
CA PRO A 68 5.51 4.90 -12.40
C PRO A 68 4.72 5.35 -11.17
N ARG A 69 5.33 5.18 -9.99
CA ARG A 69 4.71 5.63 -8.74
C ARG A 69 4.76 7.14 -8.78
N THR A 70 3.68 7.75 -9.26
CA THR A 70 3.52 9.20 -9.19
C THR A 70 3.70 9.59 -7.74
N VAL A 71 4.72 10.41 -7.45
CA VAL A 71 4.93 10.99 -6.13
C VAL A 71 3.90 12.11 -5.97
N ILE A 72 2.63 11.73 -5.98
CA ILE A 72 1.56 12.62 -5.56
C ILE A 72 1.79 12.71 -4.05
N HIS A 73 2.36 13.83 -3.61
CA HIS A 73 2.31 14.21 -2.20
C HIS A 73 0.84 14.16 -1.83
N LYS A 74 0.43 13.13 -1.08
CA LYS A 74 -0.92 13.06 -0.54
C LYS A 74 -1.04 14.18 0.50
N ARG A 75 -1.27 15.43 0.07
CA ARG A 75 -1.96 16.40 0.93
C ARG A 75 -3.38 15.86 1.09
N GLY A 76 -3.58 15.05 2.12
CA GLY A 76 -4.86 14.38 2.33
C GLY A 76 -4.83 13.18 3.27
N ARG A 77 -4.15 13.32 4.41
CA ARG A 77 -4.52 12.54 5.63
C ARG A 77 -4.70 13.41 6.88
N TYR A 78 -4.59 14.73 6.77
CA TYR A 78 -5.06 15.69 7.77
C TYR A 78 -5.62 16.91 7.05
N ILE A 79 -6.92 16.91 6.77
CA ILE A 79 -7.74 18.12 6.66
C ILE A 79 -9.09 17.79 7.28
N ARG A 80 -9.13 17.66 8.61
CA ARG A 80 -10.29 18.10 9.38
C ARG A 80 -10.13 19.62 9.48
N GLU A 81 -10.50 20.34 8.45
CA GLU A 81 -10.54 21.79 8.54
C GLU A 81 -11.74 22.29 7.74
N ARG A 82 -12.79 22.60 8.52
CA ARG A 82 -13.67 23.75 8.33
C ARG A 82 -14.25 23.94 6.92
N ARG A 83 -15.33 23.22 6.63
CA ARG A 83 -16.49 23.86 6.01
C ARG A 83 -17.63 23.85 7.01
N ALA A 84 -17.83 25.01 7.61
CA ALA A 84 -19.11 25.55 8.08
C ALA A 84 -20.04 24.64 8.91
N LEU A 85 -20.15 25.01 10.20
CA LEU A 85 -21.38 24.99 10.99
C LEU A 85 -22.07 23.62 11.22
N SER A 86 -21.59 22.90 12.24
CA SER A 86 -22.47 22.16 13.15
C SER A 86 -22.58 23.02 14.43
N PRO A 87 -23.75 23.61 14.77
CA PRO A 87 -23.90 24.60 15.85
C PRO A 87 -23.76 24.07 17.30
N ILE A 88 -23.13 22.92 17.52
CA ILE A 88 -23.31 22.22 18.79
C ILE A 88 -22.12 22.39 19.75
N PHE A 89 -20.89 22.61 19.26
CA PHE A 89 -19.74 22.81 20.15
C PHE A 89 -18.73 23.77 19.52
N ASP A 90 -18.73 25.02 19.98
CA ASP A 90 -17.75 26.07 19.67
C ASP A 90 -16.51 25.91 20.56
N ASP A 91 -15.33 26.32 20.09
CA ASP A 91 -14.04 26.24 20.82
C ASP A 91 -14.09 27.07 22.12
N SER A 92 -15.01 28.04 22.23
CA SER A 92 -15.33 28.76 23.47
C SER A 92 -15.90 27.88 24.59
N PHE A 93 -16.45 26.70 24.26
CA PHE A 93 -16.96 25.72 25.23
C PHE A 93 -15.83 24.92 25.88
N ILE A 94 -14.78 24.58 25.13
CA ILE A 94 -13.64 23.82 25.66
C ILE A 94 -12.78 24.70 26.58
N ASP A 95 -12.57 25.96 26.23
CA ASP A 95 -11.91 26.94 27.12
C ASP A 95 -12.69 27.16 28.41
N LYS A 96 -14.03 27.07 28.37
CA LYS A 96 -14.88 27.20 29.55
C LYS A 96 -14.75 25.98 30.50
N ILE A 97 -14.73 24.77 29.94
CA ILE A 97 -14.53 23.54 30.73
C ILE A 97 -13.14 23.47 31.36
N GLN A 98 -12.10 23.92 30.65
CA GLN A 98 -10.73 23.89 31.18
C GLN A 98 -10.51 24.92 32.29
N ASN A 99 -11.14 26.10 32.23
CA ASN A 99 -11.09 27.06 33.32
C ASN A 99 -11.93 26.62 34.53
N GLU A 100 -13.06 25.95 34.32
CA GLU A 100 -13.93 25.45 35.40
C GLU A 100 -13.32 24.26 36.18
N LEU A 101 -12.34 23.55 35.61
CA LEU A 101 -11.60 22.47 36.29
C LEU A 101 -10.31 22.93 36.99
N LEU A 102 -9.85 24.17 36.78
CA LEU A 102 -8.68 24.74 37.48
C LEU A 102 -9.06 25.52 38.74
N ASP A 103 -10.34 25.85 38.92
CA ASP A 103 -10.87 26.52 40.12
C ASP A 103 -11.45 25.54 41.17
N ALA A 104 -11.34 24.22 40.93
CA ALA A 104 -11.88 23.17 41.81
C ALA A 104 -10.82 22.38 42.61
N GLU A 105 -9.53 22.75 42.53
CA GLU A 105 -8.45 22.22 43.39
C GLU A 105 -7.70 23.33 44.16
N LEU A 106 -8.46 24.21 44.84
CA LEU A 106 -7.97 25.07 45.92
C LEU A 106 -8.91 25.03 47.13
#